data_AF-A0A5R2N0N1-F1
#
_entry.id   AF-A0A5R2N0N1-F1
#
_cell.length_a   1.000
_cell.length_b   1.000
_cell.length_c   1.000
_cell.angle_alpha   90.00
_cell.angle_beta   90.00
_cell.angle_gamma   90.00
#
_symmetry.space_group_name_H-M   'P 1'
#
loop_
_entity.id
_entity.type
_entity.pdbx_description
1 polymer ?
#
loop_
_entity_poly.entity_id
_entity_poly.type
_entity_poly.pdbx_seq_one_letter_code
_entity_poly.pdbx_strand_id
1 'polypeptide(L)'
;ERHVVLLDANRVWTTYTNMTCVQTAATFDYLETVIGRPVRAGDVEAVTWAIIERGRATSGIRHIRDVEQLRQVGRDIVGDLNGHDLFVTPTLTPLPRPFGYYDMSETDIDRYNAKWTDAVFAFPFNISGQPSGSEIAGWP
;
A
#
# COMPACT_ATOMS: atom_id res chain seq x y z
N GLU A 1 0.29 -14.41 25.21
CA GLU A 1 1.37 -13.40 25.24
C GLU A 1 1.02 -12.24 24.32
N ARG A 2 1.53 -11.03 24.56
CA ARG A 2 1.47 -9.94 23.58
C ARG A 2 2.63 -10.13 22.61
N HIS A 3 2.35 -10.60 21.40
CA HIS A 3 3.33 -10.70 20.32
C HIS A 3 3.41 -9.37 19.56
N VAL A 4 4.63 -8.94 19.22
CA VAL A 4 4.88 -7.72 18.43
C VAL A 4 5.62 -8.12 17.18
N VAL A 5 5.00 -7.91 16.02
CA VAL A 5 5.64 -8.19 14.74
C VAL A 5 6.85 -7.27 14.58
N LEU A 6 8.04 -7.87 14.45
CA LEU A 6 9.31 -7.16 14.24
C LEU A 6 9.46 -6.78 12.76
N LEU A 7 8.64 -5.83 12.30
CA LEU A 7 8.67 -5.28 10.95
C LEU A 7 9.13 -3.81 10.99
N ASP A 8 10.12 -3.44 10.18
CA ASP A 8 10.37 -2.02 9.88
C ASP A 8 9.25 -1.51 8.96
N ALA A 9 8.12 -1.15 9.57
CA ALA A 9 6.90 -0.81 8.86
C ALA A 9 7.10 0.36 7.88
N ASN A 10 7.93 1.35 8.23
CA ASN A 10 8.21 2.49 7.35
C ASN A 10 8.96 2.05 6.10
N ARG A 11 10.02 1.25 6.26
CA ARG A 11 10.79 0.76 5.11
C ARG A 11 9.94 -0.13 4.21
N VAL A 12 9.15 -1.03 4.79
CA VAL A 12 8.27 -1.92 4.02
C VAL A 12 7.17 -1.14 3.32
N TRP A 13 6.59 -0.13 3.97
CA TRP A 13 5.60 0.76 3.37
C TRP A 13 6.16 1.53 2.16
N THR A 14 7.39 2.03 2.25
CA THR A 14 8.08 2.66 1.11
C THR A 14 8.29 1.68 -0.04
N THR A 15 8.76 0.46 0.22
CA THR A 15 8.92 -0.57 -0.83
C THR A 15 7.56 -0.91 -1.46
N TYR A 16 6.53 -1.10 -0.64
CA TYR A 16 5.18 -1.43 -1.09
C TYR A 16 4.61 -0.34 -2.01
N THR A 17 4.68 0.93 -1.60
CA THR A 17 4.14 2.05 -2.38
C THR A 17 4.97 2.37 -3.65
N ASN A 18 6.28 2.11 -3.64
CA ASN A 18 7.09 2.17 -4.88
C ASN A 18 6.66 1.11 -5.89
N MET A 19 6.42 -0.13 -5.43
CA MET A 19 5.97 -1.23 -6.28
C MET A 19 4.59 -0.94 -6.89
N THR A 20 3.64 -0.43 -6.08
CA THR A 20 2.28 -0.15 -6.56
C THR A 20 2.22 0.99 -7.58
N CYS A 21 3.15 1.95 -7.57
CA CYS A 21 3.20 2.99 -8.61
C CYS A 21 3.33 2.38 -10.02
N VAL A 22 4.21 1.39 -10.18
CA VAL A 22 4.41 0.69 -11.46
C VAL A 22 3.18 -0.13 -11.84
N GLN A 23 2.56 -0.81 -10.88
CA GLN A 23 1.32 -1.57 -11.12
C GLN A 23 0.17 -0.63 -11.56
N THR A 24 0.05 0.54 -10.95
CA THR A 24 -0.93 1.56 -11.35
C THR A 24 -0.65 2.05 -12.76
N ALA A 25 0.59 2.42 -13.09
CA ALA A 25 0.96 2.83 -14.44
C ALA A 25 0.63 1.76 -15.49
N ALA A 26 0.98 0.49 -15.22
CA ALA A 26 0.66 -0.63 -16.11
C ALA A 26 -0.86 -0.84 -16.26
N THR A 27 -1.63 -0.63 -15.20
CA THR A 27 -3.10 -0.67 -15.26
C THR A 27 -3.65 0.41 -16.19
N PHE A 28 -3.13 1.64 -16.09
CA PHE A 28 -3.55 2.72 -16.97
C PHE A 28 -3.10 2.49 -18.42
N ASP A 29 -1.90 2.00 -18.67
CA ASP A 29 -1.44 1.63 -20.02
C ASP A 29 -2.38 0.57 -20.64
N TYR A 30 -2.85 -0.40 -19.86
CA TYR A 30 -3.89 -1.34 -20.31
C TYR A 30 -5.22 -0.63 -20.61
N LEU A 31 -5.68 0.27 -19.72
CA LEU A 31 -6.94 1.01 -19.91
C LEU A 31 -6.90 1.91 -21.16
N GLU A 32 -5.74 2.46 -21.53
CA GLU A 32 -5.59 3.22 -22.78
C GLU A 32 -5.98 2.37 -24.01
N THR A 33 -5.69 1.06 -24.00
CA THR A 33 -6.08 0.14 -25.08
C THR A 33 -7.58 -0.11 -25.14
N VAL A 34 -8.25 -0.11 -23.97
CA VAL A 34 -9.70 -0.32 -23.84
C VAL A 34 -10.47 0.93 -24.25
N ILE A 35 -9.98 2.11 -23.83
CA ILE A 35 -10.62 3.40 -24.09
C ILE A 35 -10.27 3.93 -25.49
N GLY A 36 -9.14 3.51 -26.06
CA GLY A 36 -8.69 3.91 -27.40
C GLY A 36 -7.99 5.28 -27.44
N ARG A 37 -7.54 5.80 -26.29
CA ARG A 37 -6.74 7.02 -26.20
C ARG A 37 -5.82 7.00 -24.97
N PRO A 38 -4.71 7.77 -24.99
CA PRO A 38 -3.87 7.92 -23.81
C PRO A 38 -4.60 8.55 -22.62
N VAL A 39 -4.21 8.16 -21.40
CA VAL A 39 -4.60 8.85 -20.17
C VAL A 39 -3.89 10.20 -20.11
N ARG A 40 -4.59 11.22 -19.61
CA ARG A 40 -4.10 12.59 -19.48
C ARG A 40 -4.26 13.06 -18.05
N ALA A 41 -3.49 14.07 -17.66
CA ALA A 41 -3.53 14.64 -16.31
C ALA A 41 -4.93 15.09 -15.86
N GLY A 42 -5.79 15.54 -16.78
CA GLY A 42 -7.16 15.94 -16.47
C GLY A 42 -8.17 14.79 -16.35
N ASP A 43 -7.76 13.53 -16.59
CA ASP A 43 -8.64 12.37 -16.51
C ASP A 43 -8.70 11.75 -15.09
N VAL A 44 -7.76 12.11 -14.22
CA VAL A 44 -7.58 11.53 -12.87
C VAL A 44 -7.23 12.62 -11.85
N GLU A 45 -7.28 12.29 -10.57
CA GLU A 45 -6.84 13.21 -9.51
C GLU A 45 -5.32 13.48 -9.59
N ALA A 46 -4.87 14.61 -9.04
CA ALA A 46 -3.47 15.03 -9.14
C ALA A 46 -2.50 14.01 -8.50
N VAL A 47 -2.87 13.41 -7.37
CA VAL A 47 -2.08 12.34 -6.74
C VAL A 47 -2.01 11.10 -7.63
N THR A 48 -3.12 10.73 -8.26
CA THR A 48 -3.22 9.57 -9.16
C THR A 48 -2.35 9.80 -10.40
N TRP A 49 -2.38 11.00 -10.98
CA TRP A 49 -1.50 11.37 -12.09
C TRP A 49 -0.02 11.26 -11.71
N ALA A 50 0.37 11.81 -10.56
CA ALA A 50 1.73 11.74 -10.09
C ALA A 50 2.18 10.27 -9.87
N ILE A 51 1.31 9.41 -9.35
CA ILE A 51 1.57 7.97 -9.20
C ILE A 51 1.84 7.31 -10.55
N ILE A 52 1.05 7.62 -11.57
CA ILE A 52 1.24 7.10 -12.95
C ILE A 52 2.60 7.57 -13.49
N GLU A 53 2.93 8.86 -13.36
CA GLU A 53 4.21 9.40 -13.82
C GLU A 53 5.41 8.74 -13.12
N ARG A 54 5.35 8.58 -11.79
CA ARG A 54 6.38 7.88 -11.02
C ARG A 54 6.50 6.42 -11.42
N GLY A 55 5.38 5.75 -11.66
CA GLY A 55 5.35 4.37 -12.15
C GLY A 55 6.05 4.23 -13.51
N ARG A 56 5.72 5.10 -14.47
CA ARG A 56 6.35 5.15 -15.81
C ARG A 56 7.84 5.47 -15.77
N ALA A 57 8.28 6.29 -14.81
CA ALA A 57 9.70 6.64 -14.63
C ALA A 57 10.52 5.55 -13.91
N THR A 58 9.89 4.54 -13.32
CA THR A 58 10.58 3.51 -12.55
C THR A 58 11.13 2.41 -13.46
N SER A 59 12.41 2.07 -13.32
CA SER A 59 13.03 1.02 -14.13
C SER A 59 12.51 -0.38 -13.76
N GLY A 60 12.46 -1.28 -14.75
CA GLY A 60 12.08 -2.68 -14.50
C GLY A 60 12.97 -3.39 -13.48
N ILE A 61 14.27 -3.07 -13.44
CA ILE A 61 15.22 -3.61 -12.44
C ILE A 61 14.85 -3.14 -11.02
N ARG A 62 14.48 -1.86 -10.85
CA ARG A 62 14.03 -1.36 -9.56
C ARG A 62 12.72 -2.03 -9.14
N HIS A 63 11.75 -2.09 -10.06
CA HIS A 63 10.46 -2.71 -9.80
C HIS A 63 10.59 -4.18 -9.35
N ILE A 64 11.37 -4.99 -10.07
CA ILE A 64 11.53 -6.41 -9.69
C ILE A 64 12.25 -6.57 -8.36
N ARG A 65 13.18 -5.67 -8.01
CA ARG A 65 13.82 -5.68 -6.68
C ARG A 65 12.81 -5.38 -5.57
N ASP A 66 11.94 -4.40 -5.76
CA ASP A 66 10.89 -4.07 -4.80
C ASP A 66 9.94 -5.27 -4.61
N VAL A 67 9.55 -5.94 -5.71
CA VAL A 67 8.73 -7.16 -5.67
C VAL A 67 9.42 -8.30 -4.91
N GLU A 68 10.70 -8.58 -5.18
CA GLU A 68 11.44 -9.62 -4.47
C GLU A 68 11.61 -9.32 -2.98
N GLN A 69 11.82 -8.04 -2.63
CA GLN A 69 11.89 -7.62 -1.24
C GLN A 69 10.55 -7.84 -0.52
N LEU A 70 9.42 -7.51 -1.16
CA LEU A 70 8.09 -7.76 -0.58
C LEU A 70 7.80 -9.26 -0.43
N ARG A 71 8.26 -10.11 -1.36
CA ARG A 71 8.18 -11.57 -1.24
C ARG A 71 8.97 -12.11 -0.05
N GLN A 72 10.15 -11.56 0.23
CA GLN A 72 10.93 -11.90 1.41
C GLN A 72 10.20 -11.49 2.68
N VAL A 73 9.74 -10.24 2.75
CA VAL A 73 8.95 -9.73 3.87
C VAL A 73 7.71 -10.57 4.14
N GLY A 74 6.99 -10.99 3.09
CA GLY A 74 5.82 -11.86 3.22
C GLY A 74 6.16 -13.19 3.91
N ARG A 75 7.29 -13.81 3.58
CA ARG A 75 7.76 -15.03 4.26
C ARG A 75 8.18 -14.77 5.70
N ASP A 76 8.81 -13.63 5.98
CA ASP A 76 9.22 -13.25 7.33
C ASP A 76 7.99 -13.06 8.24
N ILE A 77 6.94 -12.39 7.74
CA ILE A 77 5.66 -12.23 8.45
C ILE A 77 5.01 -13.59 8.74
N VAL A 78 4.95 -14.47 7.74
CA VAL A 78 4.40 -15.83 7.91
C VAL A 78 5.21 -16.60 8.97
N GLY A 79 6.54 -16.55 8.89
CA GLY A 79 7.42 -17.23 9.83
C GLY A 79 7.27 -16.74 11.27
N ASP A 80 7.15 -15.42 11.46
CA ASP A 80 6.95 -14.78 12.76
C ASP A 80 5.61 -15.17 13.40
N LEU A 81 4.55 -15.26 12.58
CA LEU A 81 3.21 -15.59 13.07
C LEU A 81 2.91 -17.10 13.11
N ASN A 82 3.78 -17.95 12.58
CA ASN A 82 3.54 -19.40 12.45
C ASN A 82 3.32 -20.11 13.80
N GLY A 83 3.77 -19.53 14.91
CA GLY A 83 3.54 -20.05 16.26
C GLY A 83 2.16 -19.72 16.86
N HIS A 84 1.30 -19.01 16.12
CA HIS A 84 0.00 -18.53 16.58
C HIS A 84 -1.13 -18.95 15.63
N ASP A 85 -2.23 -19.45 16.18
CA ASP A 85 -3.42 -19.78 15.38
C ASP A 85 -4.16 -18.52 14.90
N LEU A 86 -4.13 -17.47 15.73
CA LEU A 86 -4.77 -16.19 15.45
C LEU A 86 -3.89 -15.04 15.97
N PHE A 87 -3.80 -13.98 15.18
CA PHE A 87 -3.16 -12.73 15.57
C PHE A 87 -4.20 -11.60 15.54
N VAL A 88 -4.47 -11.00 16.70
CA VAL A 88 -5.51 -9.98 16.86
C VAL A 88 -4.85 -8.61 17.01
N THR A 89 -5.20 -7.68 16.13
CA THR A 89 -4.76 -6.28 16.16
C THR A 89 -5.96 -5.36 16.01
N PRO A 90 -5.86 -4.08 16.40
CA PRO A 90 -6.75 -3.06 15.86
C PRO A 90 -6.72 -3.08 14.33
N THR A 91 -7.86 -2.86 13.68
CA THR A 91 -7.91 -2.74 12.22
C THR A 91 -7.32 -1.40 11.76
N LEU A 92 -7.64 -0.31 12.46
CA LEU A 92 -7.10 1.04 12.23
C LEU A 92 -6.46 1.60 13.51
N THR A 93 -5.52 2.53 13.36
CA THR A 93 -4.84 3.16 14.50
C THR A 93 -5.58 4.37 15.09
N PRO A 94 -6.32 5.20 14.31
CA PRO A 94 -7.16 6.26 14.88
C PRO A 94 -8.67 6.06 14.56
N LEU A 95 -9.49 6.94 15.14
CA LEU A 95 -10.84 7.20 14.65
C LEU A 95 -10.82 7.74 13.21
N PRO A 96 -11.95 7.67 12.47
CA PRO A 96 -12.03 8.19 11.10
C PRO A 96 -11.49 9.62 10.98
N ARG A 97 -10.66 9.84 9.96
CA ARG A 97 -10.10 11.16 9.66
C ARG A 97 -11.20 12.12 9.22
N PRO A 98 -11.09 13.43 9.52
CA PRO A 98 -12.03 14.42 9.02
C PRO A 98 -11.98 14.50 7.49
N PHE A 99 -13.06 14.98 6.89
CA PHE A 99 -13.11 15.23 5.45
C PHE A 99 -11.94 16.12 5.00
N GLY A 100 -11.34 15.79 3.85
CA GLY A 100 -10.21 16.52 3.29
C GLY A 100 -8.83 16.15 3.85
N TYR A 101 -8.73 15.29 4.87
CA TYR A 101 -7.42 14.84 5.38
C TYR A 101 -6.59 14.13 4.30
N TYR A 102 -7.23 13.21 3.58
CA TYR A 102 -6.70 12.56 2.38
C TYR A 102 -7.02 13.41 1.15
N ASP A 103 -6.24 14.47 0.96
CA ASP A 103 -6.37 15.39 -0.16
C ASP A 103 -5.85 14.79 -1.46
N MET A 104 -6.74 14.54 -2.42
CA MET A 104 -6.43 13.97 -3.73
C MET A 104 -5.77 14.98 -4.70
N SER A 105 -5.72 16.27 -4.33
CA SER A 105 -4.98 17.29 -5.06
C SER A 105 -3.49 17.33 -4.71
N GLU A 106 -3.06 16.56 -3.72
CA GLU A 106 -1.66 16.40 -3.34
C GLU A 106 -0.83 15.78 -4.47
N THR A 107 0.25 16.45 -4.88
CA THR A 107 1.16 15.93 -5.92
C THR A 107 2.42 15.30 -5.33
N ASP A 108 2.75 15.62 -4.07
CA ASP A 108 3.84 14.94 -3.36
C ASP A 108 3.34 13.60 -2.82
N ILE A 109 3.61 12.54 -3.57
CA ILE A 109 3.20 11.16 -3.28
C ILE A 109 3.82 10.67 -1.96
N ASP A 110 5.03 11.12 -1.61
CA ASP A 110 5.68 10.67 -0.37
C ASP A 110 5.02 11.33 0.84
N ARG A 111 4.67 12.61 0.73
CA ARG A 111 3.84 13.31 1.73
C ARG A 111 2.44 12.72 1.83
N TYR A 112 1.82 12.34 0.72
CA TYR A 112 0.53 11.65 0.71
C TYR A 112 0.61 10.30 1.43
N ASN A 113 1.61 9.48 1.08
CA ASN A 113 1.82 8.15 1.67
C ASN A 113 2.18 8.21 3.16
N ALA A 114 2.81 9.29 3.63
CA ALA A 114 3.08 9.48 5.06
C ALA A 114 1.81 9.61 5.93
N LYS A 115 0.65 9.94 5.33
CA LYS A 115 -0.64 10.02 6.02
C LYS A 115 -1.25 8.64 6.33
N TRP A 116 -0.76 7.57 5.70
CA TRP A 116 -1.36 6.23 5.74
C TRP A 116 -0.94 5.37 6.95
N THR A 117 -0.49 6.01 8.03
CA THR A 117 -0.20 5.30 9.30
C THR A 117 -1.43 4.64 9.92
N ASP A 118 -2.63 5.04 9.48
CA ASP A 118 -3.92 4.50 9.90
C ASP A 118 -4.05 2.99 9.61
N ALA A 119 -3.46 2.50 8.52
CA ALA A 119 -3.60 1.13 8.04
C ALA A 119 -2.37 0.24 8.31
N VAL A 120 -1.51 0.62 9.26
CA VAL A 120 -0.23 -0.07 9.56
C VAL A 120 -0.40 -1.55 9.91
N PHE A 121 -1.54 -1.93 10.50
CA PHE A 121 -1.85 -3.31 10.85
C PHE A 121 -2.46 -4.13 9.70
N ALA A 122 -2.97 -3.48 8.65
CA ALA A 122 -3.65 -4.17 7.56
C ALA A 122 -2.69 -4.53 6.42
N PHE A 123 -1.82 -3.60 6.01
CA PHE A 123 -0.97 -3.80 4.83
C PHE A 123 0.01 -4.99 4.92
N PRO A 124 0.53 -5.41 6.10
CA PRO A 124 1.40 -6.58 6.17
C PRO A 124 0.70 -7.86 5.67
N PHE A 125 -0.61 -7.99 5.89
CA PHE A 125 -1.40 -9.13 5.43
C PHE A 125 -1.66 -9.12 3.92
N ASN A 126 -1.68 -7.93 3.29
CA ASN A 126 -1.68 -7.83 1.82
C ASN A 126 -0.36 -8.35 1.22
N ILE A 127 0.75 -8.19 1.95
CA ILE A 127 2.08 -8.64 1.51
C ILE A 127 2.24 -10.15 1.75
N SER A 128 1.86 -10.64 2.94
CA SER A 128 2.02 -12.06 3.29
C SER A 128 0.99 -12.97 2.62
N GLY A 129 -0.18 -12.42 2.26
CA GLY A 129 -1.30 -13.17 1.70
C GLY A 129 -2.04 -14.03 2.73
N GLN A 130 -1.76 -13.86 4.03
CA GLN A 130 -2.50 -14.55 5.09
C GLN A 130 -3.93 -14.00 5.18
N PRO A 131 -4.94 -14.85 5.47
CA PRO A 131 -6.32 -14.41 5.62
C PRO A 131 -6.44 -13.41 6.77
N SER A 132 -7.18 -12.32 6.55
CA SER A 132 -7.47 -11.30 7.55
C SER A 132 -8.96 -10.94 7.52
N GLY A 133 -9.50 -10.57 8.68
CA GLY A 133 -10.89 -10.16 8.86
C GLY A 133 -10.99 -9.05 9.90
N SER A 134 -12.06 -8.26 9.83
CA SER A 134 -12.37 -7.22 10.82
C SER A 134 -13.73 -7.48 11.47
N GLU A 135 -13.83 -7.17 12.76
CA GLU A 135 -15.06 -7.25 13.53
C GLU A 135 -15.27 -5.92 14.28
N ILE A 136 -16.53 -5.53 14.47
CA ILE A 136 -16.90 -4.33 15.23
C ILE A 136 -16.89 -4.70 16.72
N ALA A 137 -15.72 -4.56 17.36
CA ALA A 137 -15.53 -4.88 18.78
C ALA A 137 -15.59 -3.66 19.71
N GLY A 138 -15.70 -2.44 19.19
CA GLY A 138 -15.75 -1.20 19.97
C GLY A 138 -16.54 -0.09 19.29
N TRP A 139 -17.32 0.65 20.08
CA TRP A 139 -18.03 1.87 19.68
C TRP A 139 -17.49 3.02 20.55
N PRO A 140 -17.28 4.23 20.00
CA PRO A 140 -16.83 5.39 20.79
C PRO A 140 -17.85 5.82 21.85
#